data_AF-A0A843M4B7-F1
#
_entry.id   AF-A0A843M4B7-F1
#
_cell.length_a   1.000
_cell.length_b   1.000
_cell.length_c   1.000
_cell.angle_alpha   90.00
_cell.angle_beta   90.00
_cell.angle_gamma   90.00
#
_symmetry.space_group_name_H-M   'P 1'
#
loop_
_entity.id
_entity.type
_entity.pdbx_description
1 polymer ?
#
loop_
_entity_poly.entity_id
_entity_poly.type
_entity_poly.pdbx_seq_one_letter_code
_entity_poly.pdbx_strand_id
1 'polypeptide(L)'
;MSPGEFKLYQCKNNLWDSATPVIVGGYHLANLFVGQFLFDDQPFDRELFRKQAEKYGFDMEAYLAALDGVPRWSHDQVTNVMKFFTRLAGLIAELSMNNIRLARTLAEHKRDIP
;
A
#
# COMPACT_ATOMS: atom_id res chain seq x y z
N MET A 1 -10.36 4.36 -6.79
CA MET A 1 -10.57 3.47 -5.65
C MET A 1 -11.36 4.28 -4.64
N SER A 2 -12.48 3.74 -4.20
CA SER A 2 -13.32 4.31 -3.15
C SER A 2 -12.74 3.96 -1.77
N PRO A 3 -13.14 4.66 -0.69
CA PRO A 3 -12.79 4.22 0.67
C PRO A 3 -13.27 2.77 0.87
N GLY A 4 -12.44 1.91 1.46
CA GLY A 4 -12.80 0.49 1.61
C GLY A 4 -12.31 -0.42 0.48
N GLU A 5 -11.86 0.13 -0.63
CA GLU A 5 -11.33 -0.64 -1.75
C GLU A 5 -9.80 -0.73 -1.71
N PHE A 6 -9.27 -1.80 -2.29
CA PHE A 6 -7.85 -1.89 -2.64
C PHE A 6 -7.70 -2.41 -4.06
N LYS A 7 -6.55 -2.11 -4.68
CA LYS A 7 -6.12 -2.71 -5.94
C LYS A 7 -4.94 -3.62 -5.68
N LEU A 8 -4.93 -4.75 -6.37
CA LEU A 8 -3.80 -5.64 -6.50
C LEU A 8 -3.29 -5.54 -7.94
N TYR A 9 -1.98 -5.37 -8.13
CA TYR A 9 -1.38 -5.20 -9.45
C TYR A 9 0.07 -5.69 -9.47
N GLN A 10 0.57 -6.03 -10.66
CA GLN A 10 2.00 -6.25 -10.85
C GLN A 10 2.71 -4.92 -11.07
N CYS A 11 3.70 -4.62 -10.24
CA CYS A 11 4.49 -3.40 -10.35
C CYS A 11 5.59 -3.54 -11.41
N LYS A 12 6.32 -2.45 -11.66
CA LYS A 12 7.41 -2.41 -12.66
C LYS A 12 8.60 -3.34 -12.35
N ASN A 13 8.62 -3.94 -11.16
CA ASN A 13 9.63 -4.92 -10.73
C ASN A 13 9.17 -6.37 -10.93
N ASN A 14 8.08 -6.60 -11.68
CA ASN A 14 7.51 -7.94 -11.94
C ASN A 14 7.02 -8.67 -10.68
N LEU A 15 6.86 -7.95 -9.57
CA LEU A 15 6.32 -8.43 -8.30
C LEU A 15 4.91 -7.89 -8.08
N TRP A 16 4.13 -8.59 -7.27
CA TRP A 16 2.81 -8.14 -6.85
C TRP A 16 2.92 -7.08 -5.76
N ASP A 17 2.08 -6.07 -5.90
CA ASP A 17 1.91 -4.97 -4.96
C ASP A 17 0.41 -4.65 -4.85
N SER A 18 0.02 -4.04 -3.74
CA SER A 18 -1.35 -3.65 -3.51
C SER A 18 -1.44 -2.26 -2.90
N ALA A 19 -2.54 -1.56 -3.18
CA ALA A 19 -2.71 -0.18 -2.74
C ALA A 19 -4.16 0.06 -2.30
N THR A 20 -4.35 0.78 -1.19
CA THR A 20 -5.65 1.28 -0.74
C THR A 20 -5.58 2.80 -0.52
N PRO A 21 -6.60 3.58 -0.91
CA PRO A 21 -6.55 5.03 -0.80
C PRO A 21 -6.82 5.50 0.64
N VAL A 22 -6.11 6.53 1.06
CA VAL A 22 -6.39 7.30 2.29
C VAL A 22 -7.18 8.55 1.87
N ILE A 23 -8.48 8.55 2.16
CA ILE A 23 -9.41 9.63 1.77
C ILE A 23 -9.88 10.35 3.03
N VAL A 24 -9.62 11.65 3.12
CA VAL A 24 -9.93 12.51 4.27
C VAL A 24 -10.85 13.63 3.79
N GLY A 25 -12.06 13.73 4.35
CA GLY A 25 -13.01 14.80 3.99
C GLY A 25 -13.45 14.77 2.52
N GLY A 26 -13.42 13.60 1.87
CA GLY A 26 -13.73 13.44 0.44
C GLY A 26 -12.55 13.63 -0.50
N TYR A 27 -11.37 14.04 0.01
CA TYR A 27 -10.17 14.23 -0.79
C TYR A 27 -9.22 13.03 -0.65
N HIS A 28 -8.74 12.51 -1.77
CA HIS A 28 -7.70 11.48 -1.79
C HIS A 28 -6.34 12.14 -1.45
N LEU A 29 -5.78 11.81 -0.29
CA LEU A 29 -4.53 12.42 0.18
C LEU A 29 -3.30 11.55 -0.06
N ALA A 30 -3.43 10.23 0.02
CA ALA A 30 -2.32 9.30 -0.14
C ALA A 30 -2.82 7.90 -0.50
N ASN A 31 -1.91 7.00 -0.91
CA ASN A 31 -2.16 5.57 -0.97
C ASN A 31 -1.29 4.85 0.07
N LEU A 32 -1.88 3.88 0.75
CA LEU A 32 -1.15 2.92 1.57
C LEU A 32 -0.84 1.71 0.70
N PHE A 33 0.45 1.38 0.57
CA PHE A 33 0.94 0.27 -0.23
C PHE A 33 1.31 -0.93 0.65
N VAL A 34 1.01 -2.14 0.16
CA VAL A 34 1.40 -3.40 0.77
C VAL A 34 1.94 -4.32 -0.32
N GLY A 35 3.23 -4.59 -0.22
CA GLY A 35 4.03 -5.33 -1.19
C GLY A 35 5.49 -5.34 -0.74
N GLN A 36 6.44 -5.85 -1.53
CA GLN A 36 6.30 -6.59 -2.78
C GLN A 36 6.35 -8.11 -2.51
N PHE A 37 5.54 -8.90 -3.21
CA PHE A 37 5.45 -10.36 -2.99
C PHE A 37 5.21 -11.16 -4.29
N LEU A 38 5.24 -12.48 -4.16
CA LEU A 38 4.81 -13.45 -5.17
C LEU A 38 3.65 -14.28 -4.64
N PHE A 39 2.80 -14.81 -5.52
CA PHE A 39 1.79 -15.78 -5.08
C PHE A 39 2.43 -17.16 -4.84
N ASP A 40 1.93 -17.88 -3.84
CA ASP A 40 2.41 -19.22 -3.49
C ASP A 40 1.93 -20.31 -4.45
N ASP A 41 0.82 -20.07 -5.14
CA ASP A 41 0.19 -20.96 -6.13
C ASP A 41 0.57 -20.67 -7.58
N GLN A 42 1.35 -19.60 -7.84
CA GLN A 42 1.74 -19.18 -9.19
C GLN A 42 3.25 -19.31 -9.41
N PRO A 43 3.69 -19.91 -10.54
CA PRO A 43 5.09 -19.84 -10.94
C PRO A 43 5.44 -18.39 -11.33
N PHE A 44 6.71 -18.02 -11.14
CA PHE A 44 7.26 -16.76 -11.64
C PHE A 44 8.42 -17.02 -12.60
N ASP A 45 8.58 -16.14 -13.59
CA ASP A 45 9.62 -16.26 -14.61
C ASP A 45 10.98 -15.78 -14.08
N ARG A 46 11.81 -16.71 -13.58
CA ARG A 46 13.15 -16.38 -13.08
C ARG A 46 14.06 -15.79 -14.17
N GLU A 47 13.86 -16.15 -15.44
CA GLU A 47 14.66 -15.63 -16.55
C GLU A 47 14.36 -14.15 -16.82
N LEU A 48 13.11 -13.73 -16.63
CA LEU A 48 12.74 -12.31 -16.64
C LEU A 48 13.55 -11.50 -15.62
N PHE A 49 13.72 -12.04 -14.41
CA PHE A 49 14.52 -11.41 -13.35
C PHE A 49 16.03 -11.40 -13.67
N ARG A 50 16.56 -12.47 -14.29
CA ARG A 50 17.95 -12.49 -14.78
C ARG A 50 18.21 -11.40 -15.81
N LYS A 51 17.33 -11.29 -16.82
CA LYS A 51 17.39 -10.23 -17.83
C LYS A 51 17.27 -8.84 -17.23
N GLN A 52 16.47 -8.69 -16.16
CA GLN A 52 16.36 -7.44 -15.43
C GLN A 52 17.68 -7.07 -14.73
N ALA A 53 18.34 -8.03 -14.07
CA ALA A 53 19.65 -7.82 -13.46
C ALA A 53 20.71 -7.40 -14.50
N GLU A 54 20.77 -8.11 -15.63
CA GLU A 54 21.68 -7.78 -16.73
C GLU A 54 21.41 -6.39 -17.30
N LYS A 55 20.14 -6.06 -17.57
CA LYS A 55 19.74 -4.77 -18.15
C LYS A 55 20.15 -3.58 -17.28
N TYR A 56 20.03 -3.71 -15.96
CA TYR A 56 20.30 -2.62 -15.03
C TYR A 56 21.70 -2.72 -14.37
N GLY A 57 22.50 -3.73 -14.73
CA GLY A 57 23.87 -3.91 -14.22
C GLY A 57 23.93 -4.30 -12.74
N PHE A 58 22.93 -5.04 -12.23
CA PHE A 58 22.96 -5.57 -10.88
C PHE A 58 23.87 -6.80 -10.78
N ASP A 59 24.46 -7.02 -9.61
CA ASP A 59 25.16 -8.27 -9.31
C ASP A 59 24.20 -9.45 -9.39
N MET A 60 24.48 -10.40 -10.28
CA MET A 60 23.56 -11.49 -10.60
C MET A 60 23.30 -12.41 -9.40
N GLU A 61 24.34 -12.76 -8.64
CA GLU A 61 24.21 -13.68 -7.52
C GLU A 61 23.45 -13.03 -6.37
N ALA A 62 23.80 -11.81 -5.99
CA ALA A 62 23.12 -11.05 -4.95
C ALA A 62 21.66 -10.75 -5.33
N TYR A 63 21.39 -10.43 -6.59
CA TYR A 63 20.04 -10.15 -7.08
C TYR A 63 19.15 -11.39 -7.01
N LEU A 64 19.64 -12.54 -7.48
CA LEU A 64 18.88 -13.79 -7.44
C LEU A 64 18.70 -14.31 -6.00
N ALA A 65 19.69 -14.11 -5.12
CA ALA A 65 19.54 -14.41 -3.71
C ALA A 65 18.47 -13.54 -3.04
N ALA A 66 18.40 -12.24 -3.38
CA ALA A 66 17.34 -11.36 -2.92
C ALA A 66 15.96 -11.78 -3.45
N LEU A 67 15.88 -12.20 -4.72
CA LEU A 67 14.67 -12.74 -5.32
C LEU A 67 14.17 -14.01 -4.60
N ASP A 68 15.09 -14.89 -4.19
CA ASP A 68 14.75 -16.10 -3.43
C ASP A 68 14.20 -15.80 -2.03
N GLY A 69 14.55 -14.62 -1.48
CA GLY A 69 14.01 -14.12 -0.21
C GLY A 69 12.66 -13.40 -0.32
N VAL A 70 12.12 -13.20 -1.53
CA VAL A 70 10.82 -12.52 -1.71
C VAL A 70 9.70 -13.36 -1.08
N PRO A 71 8.84 -12.76 -0.24
CA PRO A 71 7.76 -13.48 0.42
C PRO A 71 6.77 -14.06 -0.61
N ARG A 72 6.30 -15.28 -0.33
CA ARG A 72 5.21 -15.91 -1.08
C ARG A 72 3.95 -15.92 -0.24
N TRP A 73 2.89 -15.30 -0.75
CA TRP A 73 1.62 -15.16 -0.05
C TRP A 73 0.51 -15.87 -0.80
N SER A 74 -0.43 -16.44 -0.08
CA SER A 74 -1.69 -16.89 -0.65
C SER A 74 -2.63 -15.70 -0.92
N HIS A 75 -3.60 -15.91 -1.80
CA HIS A 75 -4.67 -14.95 -2.05
C HIS A 75 -5.44 -14.56 -0.77
N ASP A 76 -5.62 -15.51 0.15
CA ASP A 76 -6.29 -15.26 1.43
C ASP A 76 -5.45 -14.39 2.37
N GLN A 77 -4.13 -14.63 2.44
CA GLN A 77 -3.22 -13.79 3.21
C GLN A 77 -3.26 -12.35 2.73
N VAL A 78 -3.13 -12.12 1.42
CA VAL A 78 -3.25 -10.78 0.81
C VAL A 78 -4.59 -10.14 1.16
N THR A 79 -5.69 -10.87 0.98
CA THR A 79 -7.04 -10.35 1.24
C THR A 79 -7.24 -9.95 2.70
N ASN A 80 -6.76 -10.77 3.63
CA ASN A 80 -6.89 -10.50 5.07
C ASN A 80 -6.05 -9.29 5.49
N VAL A 81 -4.81 -9.22 5.02
CA VAL A 81 -3.91 -8.09 5.25
C VAL A 81 -4.51 -6.80 4.68
N MET A 82 -5.04 -6.83 3.46
CA MET A 82 -5.63 -5.65 2.84
C MET A 82 -6.95 -5.22 3.49
N LYS A 83 -7.78 -6.16 3.97
CA LYS A 83 -8.96 -5.82 4.79
C LYS A 83 -8.55 -5.08 6.06
N PHE A 84 -7.48 -5.52 6.73
CA PHE A 84 -6.97 -4.84 7.92
C PHE A 84 -6.45 -3.42 7.57
N PHE A 85 -5.57 -3.29 6.58
CA PHE A 85 -4.96 -2.01 6.24
C PHE A 85 -5.96 -1.00 5.70
N THR A 86 -6.96 -1.44 4.95
CA THR A 86 -8.03 -0.56 4.47
C THR A 86 -8.86 0.00 5.64
N ARG A 87 -9.16 -0.83 6.65
CA ARG A 87 -9.83 -0.36 7.89
C ARG A 87 -8.95 0.60 8.68
N LEU A 88 -7.65 0.30 8.78
CA LEU A 88 -6.68 1.18 9.44
C LEU A 88 -6.59 2.55 8.73
N ALA A 89 -6.54 2.57 7.40
CA ALA A 89 -6.57 3.80 6.61
C ALA A 89 -7.84 4.62 6.87
N GLY A 90 -9.00 3.96 6.93
CA GLY A 90 -10.27 4.59 7.31
C GLY A 90 -10.22 5.21 8.71
N LEU A 91 -9.68 4.48 9.70
CA LEU A 91 -9.53 4.99 11.06
C LEU A 91 -8.62 6.22 11.13
N ILE A 92 -7.47 6.20 10.44
CA ILE A 92 -6.56 7.36 10.36
C ILE A 92 -7.28 8.58 9.76
N ALA A 93 -8.08 8.36 8.71
CA ALA A 93 -8.84 9.42 8.07
C ALA A 93 -9.92 10.02 8.99
N GLU A 94 -10.66 9.18 9.71
CA GLU A 94 -11.66 9.61 10.68
C GLU A 94 -11.04 10.42 11.83
N LEU A 95 -9.95 9.92 12.42
CA LEU A 95 -9.22 10.62 13.49
C LEU A 95 -8.71 11.99 13.01
N SER A 96 -8.16 12.05 11.81
CA SER A 96 -7.67 13.30 11.21
C SER A 96 -8.81 14.30 11.00
N MET A 97 -9.94 13.85 10.45
CA MET A 97 -11.12 14.70 10.24
C MET A 97 -11.70 15.22 11.55
N ASN A 98 -11.79 14.37 12.57
CA ASN A 98 -12.33 14.76 13.87
C ASN A 98 -11.43 15.81 14.55
N ASN A 99 -10.11 15.66 14.48
CA ASN A 99 -9.17 16.65 15.01
C ASN A 99 -9.28 18.00 14.29
N ILE A 100 -9.42 18.00 12.96
CA ILE A 100 -9.61 19.24 12.18
C ILE A 100 -10.93 19.92 12.55
N ARG A 101 -12.03 19.16 12.66
CA ARG A 101 -13.34 19.70 13.06
C ARG A 101 -13.30 20.31 14.45
N LEU A 102 -12.70 19.61 15.42
CA LEU A 102 -12.56 20.09 16.79
C LEU A 102 -11.74 21.40 16.84
N ALA A 103 -10.60 21.45 16.16
CA ALA A 103 -9.76 22.65 16.12
C ALA A 103 -10.51 23.85 15.51
N ARG A 104 -11.33 23.61 14.48
CA ARG A 104 -12.17 24.65 13.85
C ARG A 104 -13.22 25.20 14.81
N THR A 105 -13.98 24.33 15.46
CA THR A 105 -15.00 24.73 16.45
C THR A 105 -14.40 25.53 17.60
N LEU A 106 -13.22 25.14 18.10
CA LEU A 106 -12.53 25.89 19.16
C LEU A 106 -12.03 27.27 18.69
N ALA A 107 -11.56 27.39 17.45
CA ALA A 107 -11.12 28.66 16.88
C ALA A 107 -12.29 29.62 16.62
N GLU A 108 -13.43 29.11 16.17
CA GLU A 108 -14.68 29.87 15.99
C GLU A 108 -15.17 30.39 17.36
N HIS A 109 -15.27 29.51 18.37
CA HIS A 109 -15.69 29.93 19.70
C HIS A 109 -14.78 31.01 20.32
N LYS A 110 -13.46 30.95 20.10
CA LYS A 110 -12.52 31.99 20.59
C LYS A 110 -12.72 33.35 19.93
N ARG A 111 -13.26 33.41 18.70
CA ARG A 111 -13.53 34.66 17.98
C ARG A 111 -14.85 35.30 18.41
N ASP A 112 -15.77 34.49 18.94
CA ASP A 112 -17.09 34.93 19.39
C ASP A 112 -17.13 35.31 20.88
N ILE A 113 -16.01 35.19 21.60
CA ILE A 113 -15.85 35.73 22.96
C ILE A 113 -15.32 37.18 22.82
N PRO A 114 -16.07 38.20 23.28
CA PRO A 114 -15.68 39.61 23.18
C PRO A 114 -14.42 39.97 23.98
#